data_AF-A0A7Y2K4S6-F1
#
_entry.id   AF-A0A7Y2K4S6-F1
#
_cell.length_a   1.000
_cell.length_b   1.000
_cell.length_c   1.000
_cell.angle_alpha   90.00
_cell.angle_beta   90.00
_cell.angle_gamma   90.00
#
_symmetry.space_group_name_H-M   'P 1'
#
loop_
_entity.id
_entity.type
_entity.pdbx_description
1 polymer ?
#
loop_
_entity_poly.entity_id
_entity_poly.type
_entity_poly.pdbx_seq_one_letter_code
_entity_poly.pdbx_strand_id
1 'polypeptide(L)'
;NYQVSEEVAERFNKEDFYKDENRYFLDLAGSNYRMLIKCGVKDSQIQVSQLCTFEFSSIFHSYRRWGKESGRALAVIAMKGNNE
;
A
#
# COMPACT_ATOMS: atom_id res chain seq x y z
N ASN A 1 7.03 3.33 -6.59
CA ASN A 1 6.58 3.08 -7.98
C ASN A 1 5.06 3.21 -8.19
N TYR A 2 4.40 4.21 -7.58
CA TYR A 2 2.95 4.40 -7.75
C TYR A 2 2.64 5.86 -8.11
N GLN A 3 2.65 6.14 -9.41
CA GLN A 3 2.33 7.47 -9.93
C GLN A 3 0.82 7.69 -9.97
N VAL A 4 0.36 8.83 -9.49
CA VAL A 4 -1.04 9.26 -9.51
C VAL A 4 -1.18 10.63 -10.18
N SER A 5 -2.41 11.02 -10.51
CA SER A 5 -2.70 12.40 -10.95
C SER A 5 -2.58 13.37 -9.77
N GLU A 6 -2.44 14.66 -10.08
CA GLU A 6 -2.49 15.74 -9.09
C GLU A 6 -3.80 15.68 -8.27
N GLU A 7 -4.94 15.53 -8.94
CA GLU A 7 -6.25 15.42 -8.30
C GLU A 7 -6.30 14.30 -7.24
N VAL A 8 -5.61 13.18 -7.48
CA VAL A 8 -5.54 12.09 -6.50
C VAL A 8 -4.57 12.44 -5.39
N ALA A 9 -3.38 12.99 -5.70
CA ALA A 9 -2.38 13.36 -4.70
C ALA A 9 -2.91 14.41 -3.71
N GLU A 10 -3.68 15.39 -4.18
CA GLU A 10 -4.27 16.46 -3.37
C GLU A 10 -5.30 15.96 -2.33
N ARG A 11 -5.76 14.72 -2.45
CA ARG A 11 -6.64 14.08 -1.45
C ARG A 11 -5.87 13.49 -0.27
N PHE A 12 -4.53 13.47 -0.32
CA PHE A 12 -3.65 12.93 0.71
C PHE A 12 -2.82 14.03 1.38
N ASN A 13 -2.19 13.73 2.52
CA ASN A 13 -1.33 14.68 3.19
C ASN A 13 -0.04 14.89 2.39
N LYS A 14 0.63 16.04 2.59
CA LYS A 14 1.87 16.35 1.88
C LYS A 14 3.00 15.35 2.13
N GLU A 15 3.00 14.66 3.28
CA GLU A 15 3.98 13.60 3.58
C GLU A 15 3.65 12.26 2.90
N ASP A 16 2.44 12.10 2.33
CA ASP A 16 2.00 10.87 1.70
C ASP A 16 2.47 10.72 0.25
N PHE A 17 2.98 11.78 -0.37
CA PHE A 17 3.48 11.74 -1.72
C PHE A 17 4.71 12.62 -1.88
N TYR A 18 5.51 12.33 -2.90
CA TYR A 18 6.52 13.25 -3.38
C TYR A 18 6.27 13.60 -4.84
N LYS A 19 6.76 14.77 -5.24
CA LYS A 19 6.71 15.25 -6.62
C LYS A 19 8.08 15.10 -7.24
N ASP A 20 8.14 14.38 -8.35
CA ASP A 20 9.31 14.27 -9.22
C ASP A 20 8.94 14.91 -10.57
N GLU A 21 9.56 16.06 -10.85
CA GLU A 21 9.18 16.95 -11.96
C GLU A 21 7.67 17.30 -11.92
N ASN A 22 6.89 16.76 -12.86
CA ASN A 22 5.43 16.93 -12.96
C ASN A 22 4.66 15.65 -12.62
N ARG A 23 5.28 14.70 -11.92
CA ARG A 23 4.69 13.42 -11.54
C ARG A 23 4.55 13.32 -10.03
N TYR A 24 3.37 12.92 -9.58
CA TYR A 24 3.09 12.67 -8.17
C TYR A 24 3.23 11.18 -7.88
N PHE A 25 4.06 10.83 -6.90
CA PHE A 25 4.29 9.46 -6.46
C PHE A 25 3.76 9.27 -5.05
N LEU A 26 2.72 8.44 -4.91
CA LEU A 26 2.01 8.21 -3.67
C LEU A 26 2.58 7.02 -2.90
N ASP A 27 2.88 7.24 -1.62
CA ASP A 27 3.17 6.20 -0.63
C ASP A 27 1.87 5.83 0.12
N LEU A 28 1.13 4.90 -0.49
CA LEU A 28 -0.14 4.43 0.07
C LEU A 28 0.05 3.63 1.37
N ALA A 29 1.15 2.88 1.50
CA ALA A 29 1.42 2.10 2.69
C ALA A 29 1.75 3.01 3.88
N GLY A 30 2.61 4.02 3.66
CA GLY A 30 2.92 5.03 4.66
C GLY A 30 1.70 5.86 5.06
N SER A 31 0.81 6.18 4.11
CA SER A 31 -0.42 6.93 4.42
C SER A 31 -1.31 6.14 5.39
N ASN A 32 -1.51 4.85 5.13
CA ASN A 32 -2.24 3.97 6.06
C ASN A 32 -1.51 3.80 7.40
N TYR A 33 -0.18 3.69 7.41
CA TYR A 33 0.60 3.66 8.65
C TYR A 33 0.33 4.90 9.51
N ARG A 34 0.42 6.10 8.92
CA ARG A 34 0.14 7.37 9.62
C ARG A 34 -1.31 7.45 10.11
N MET A 35 -2.26 6.95 9.33
CA MET A 35 -3.67 6.84 9.76
C MET A 35 -3.81 5.96 11.00
N LEU A 36 -3.15 4.79 11.05
CA LEU A 36 -3.20 3.88 12.21
C LEU A 36 -2.58 4.51 13.46
N ILE A 37 -1.44 5.19 13.33
CA ILE A 37 -0.82 5.94 14.43
C ILE A 37 -1.78 7.02 14.96
N LYS A 38 -2.42 7.79 14.07
CA LYS A 38 -3.39 8.82 14.44
C LYS A 38 -4.61 8.24 15.17
N CYS A 39 -4.99 7.00 14.86
CA CYS A 39 -6.05 6.28 15.57
C CYS A 39 -5.62 5.67 16.92
N GLY A 40 -4.35 5.83 17.32
CA GLY A 40 -3.84 5.39 18.61
C GLY A 40 -3.19 4.00 18.62
N VAL A 41 -2.98 3.37 17.45
CA VAL A 41 -2.19 2.14 17.37
C VAL A 41 -0.71 2.49 17.63
N LYS A 42 -0.04 1.75 18.50
CA LYS A 42 1.39 1.98 18.79
C LYS A 42 2.25 1.59 17.59
N ASP A 43 3.31 2.36 17.33
CA ASP A 43 4.27 2.04 16.26
C ASP A 43 4.82 0.61 16.38
N SER A 44 5.09 0.17 17.61
CA SER A 44 5.65 -1.15 17.91
C SER A 44 4.69 -2.30 17.59
N GLN A 45 3.43 -2.01 17.27
CA GLN A 45 2.40 -2.97 16.91
C GLN A 45 2.06 -2.93 15.41
N ILE A 46 2.75 -2.11 14.62
CA ILE A 46 2.54 -1.99 13.18
C ILE A 46 3.77 -2.50 12.44
N GLN A 47 3.58 -3.47 11.56
CA GLN A 47 4.61 -3.95 10.65
C GLN A 47 4.26 -3.55 9.22
N VAL A 48 5.16 -2.81 8.57
CA VAL A 48 4.98 -2.38 7.18
C VAL A 48 5.89 -3.20 6.29
N SER A 49 5.30 -4.03 5.43
CA SER A 49 6.04 -4.77 4.41
C SER A 49 6.72 -3.80 3.43
N GLN A 50 7.99 -4.04 3.13
CA GLN A 50 8.76 -3.27 2.14
C GLN A 50 8.61 -3.84 0.71
N LEU A 51 7.79 -4.87 0.53
CA LEU A 51 7.59 -5.52 -0.77
C LEU A 51 6.61 -4.73 -1.65
N CYS A 52 7.03 -4.39 -2.86
CA CYS A 52 6.17 -3.74 -3.85
C CYS A 52 5.67 -4.73 -4.90
N THR A 53 4.35 -4.86 -5.07
CA THR A 53 3.75 -5.75 -6.09
C THR A 53 4.14 -5.38 -7.51
N PHE A 54 4.40 -4.10 -7.78
CA PHE A 54 4.89 -3.61 -9.08
C PHE A 54 6.39 -3.85 -9.29
N GLU A 55 7.20 -4.05 -8.26
CA GLU A 55 8.63 -4.35 -8.44
C GLU A 55 8.85 -5.85 -8.55
N PHE A 56 8.30 -6.63 -7.61
CA PHE A 56 8.55 -8.06 -7.46
C PHE A 56 7.63 -8.92 -8.34
N SER A 57 7.87 -8.93 -9.66
CA SER A 57 7.05 -9.65 -10.66
C SER A 57 7.06 -11.17 -10.53
N SER A 58 8.12 -11.75 -9.97
CA SER A 58 8.27 -13.21 -9.85
C SER A 58 7.32 -13.82 -8.82
N ILE A 59 6.81 -13.01 -7.89
CA ILE A 59 6.02 -13.47 -6.74
C ILE A 59 4.64 -12.80 -6.64
N PHE A 60 4.45 -11.61 -7.20
CA PHE A 60 3.20 -10.87 -7.07
C PHE A 60 2.54 -10.52 -8.40
N HIS A 61 1.21 -10.62 -8.40
CA HIS A 61 0.37 -9.97 -9.40
C HIS A 61 0.33 -8.45 -9.19
N SER A 62 0.27 -7.69 -10.28
CA SER A 62 0.17 -6.23 -10.23
C SER A 62 -0.68 -5.70 -11.37
N TYR A 63 -1.83 -5.11 -11.03
CA TYR A 63 -2.70 -4.47 -11.99
C TYR A 63 -2.00 -3.32 -12.73
N ARG A 64 -1.13 -2.57 -12.04
CA ARG A 64 -0.37 -1.49 -12.69
C ARG A 64 0.55 -2.02 -13.79
N ARG A 65 1.06 -3.25 -13.66
CA ARG A 65 1.97 -3.88 -14.61
C ARG A 65 1.23 -4.56 -15.77
N TRP A 66 0.21 -5.36 -15.46
CA TRP A 66 -0.44 -6.25 -16.42
C TRP A 66 -1.89 -5.87 -16.77
N GLY A 67 -2.41 -4.80 -16.16
CA GLY A 67 -3.78 -4.35 -16.39
C GLY A 67 -4.82 -5.42 -16.09
N LYS A 68 -5.78 -5.57 -17.01
CA LYS A 68 -6.90 -6.53 -16.87
C LYS A 68 -6.44 -7.99 -16.82
N GLU A 69 -5.28 -8.31 -17.39
CA GLU A 69 -4.71 -9.67 -17.39
C GLU A 69 -4.01 -10.03 -16.08
N SER A 70 -3.84 -9.07 -15.16
CA SER A 70 -3.27 -9.36 -13.85
C SER A 70 -4.18 -10.32 -13.07
N GLY A 71 -3.59 -11.37 -12.49
CA GLY A 71 -4.23 -12.13 -11.41
C GLY A 71 -4.46 -11.29 -10.13
N ARG A 72 -4.95 -11.93 -9.07
CA ARG A 72 -5.17 -11.30 -7.75
C ARG A 72 -4.59 -12.19 -6.64
N ALA A 73 -3.89 -11.56 -5.70
CA ALA A 73 -3.51 -12.20 -4.45
C ALA A 73 -4.67 -12.14 -3.45
N LEU A 74 -4.66 -13.03 -2.47
CA LEU A 74 -5.61 -13.06 -1.36
C LEU A 74 -4.86 -12.80 -0.05
N ALA A 75 -5.36 -11.87 0.76
CA ALA A 75 -4.91 -11.69 2.14
C ALA A 75 -5.93 -12.36 3.07
N VAL A 76 -5.46 -13.22 3.97
CA VAL A 76 -6.31 -13.99 4.90
C VAL A 76 -5.86 -13.71 6.32
N ILE A 77 -6.83 -13.44 7.20
CA ILE A 77 -6.65 -13.44 8.64
C ILE A 77 -7.69 -14.38 9.25
N ALA A 78 -7.23 -15.30 10.09
CA ALA A 78 -8.09 -16.27 10.76
C ALA A 78 -7.52 -16.58 12.14
N MET A 79 -8.42 -16.80 13.10
CA MET A 79 -8.07 -17.43 14.36
C MET A 79 -8.41 -18.91 14.25
N LYS A 80 -7.47 -19.78 14.61
CA LYS A 80 -7.77 -21.21 14.72
C LYS A 80 -8.70 -21.40 15.92
N GLY A 81 -9.87 -21.98 15.69
CA GLY A 81 -10.76 -22.38 16.79
C GLY A 81 -10.08 -23.43 17.66
N ASN A 82 -10.33 -23.37 18.96
CA ASN A 82 -9.98 -24.48 19.83
C ASN A 82 -10.97 -25.62 19.51
N ASN A 83 -10.46 -26.79 19.15
CA ASN A 83 -11.27 -27.99 19.16
C ASN A 83 -11.48 -28.33 20.65
N GLU A 84 -12.72 -28.17 21.14
CA GLU A 84 -13.16 -28.88 22.34
C GLU A 84 -13.24 -30.38 22.05
#